data_AF-A0A8J6EQ16-F1
#
_entry.id   AF-A0A8J6EQ16-F1
#
_cell.length_a   1.000
_cell.length_b   1.000
_cell.length_c   1.000
_cell.angle_alpha   90.00
_cell.angle_beta   90.00
_cell.angle_gamma   90.00
#
_symmetry.space_group_name_H-M   'P 1'
#
loop_
_entity.id
_entity.type
_entity.pdbx_description
1 polymer ?
#
loop_
_entity_poly.entity_id
_entity_poly.type
_entity_poly.pdbx_seq_one_letter_code
_entity_poly.pdbx_strand_id
1 'polypeptide(L)'
;MIQNTMLCCRKPFCEVILYSVTKIHLCDTARSITPPILIPYLQHLAFSPLFICPVPLQTLRLLENRLEKAQLKLQESEHVYSVYQKLKDHMQEESLTFQSQLDLLEAEILRQRNELKELQMMNKDAVMSRDMARAELQRQEEEFHQERRERERILQDYKRQAEERRMYAERAERRAQRVTLPGEDAPTSIQLVSNGNEEEKAIHSYQEAFQKIKEATGVTDTQEVVRRFIAQGETHKHLEELKSENERSLVRLKEEKGRLQDAFQELKYSGEAKLSSGQQILEELQTHLQKEEKRRDKYKEELEKMTKILVAAKSGVEHLSTKVQHIKVPRSHFPAKDLSPQSDEYVLDLLEPTDQKLQKLLEELDGQNIEEILRQMEEEAFQASIEGKLPAFNIRIPLPAPAKQDTFDDDEDSGEDEGDVVTRASLKKQSQQIIESKTKRKSRPKKKKGKQ
;
A
#
# COMPACT_ATOMS: atom_id res chain seq x y z
N MET A 1 0.84 -0.46 -34.52
CA MET A 1 1.14 0.79 -33.78
C MET A 1 1.19 0.40 -32.31
N ILE A 2 2.30 0.24 -31.60
CA ILE A 2 3.59 0.92 -31.57
C ILE A 2 4.60 -0.17 -31.18
N GLN A 3 5.54 -0.51 -32.06
CA GLN A 3 6.57 -1.52 -31.74
C GLN A 3 7.90 -1.23 -32.46
N ASN A 4 8.26 0.04 -32.64
CA ASN A 4 9.53 0.43 -33.25
C ASN A 4 9.98 1.80 -32.73
N THR A 5 10.65 1.83 -31.58
CA THR A 5 11.51 2.96 -31.14
C THR A 5 12.31 2.54 -29.90
N MET A 6 13.23 1.60 -30.04
CA MET A 6 14.19 1.22 -28.97
C MET A 6 15.54 0.79 -29.57
N LEU A 7 16.01 1.51 -30.60
CA LEU A 7 17.34 1.32 -31.18
C LEU A 7 17.90 2.64 -31.72
N CYS A 8 18.27 3.55 -30.81
CA CYS A 8 19.30 4.55 -31.08
C CYS A 8 19.71 5.17 -29.75
N CYS A 9 20.92 4.82 -29.29
CA CYS A 9 21.82 5.57 -28.39
C CYS A 9 22.72 4.59 -27.62
N ARG A 10 23.51 3.80 -28.35
CA ARG A 10 24.69 3.13 -27.80
C ARG A 10 25.92 3.54 -28.62
N LYS A 11 26.60 4.58 -28.11
CA LYS A 11 28.01 5.01 -28.35
C LYS A 11 28.35 5.51 -29.78
N PRO A 12 29.27 6.49 -29.96
CA PRO A 12 30.46 6.74 -29.15
C PRO A 12 30.67 8.20 -28.70
N PHE A 13 30.81 8.41 -27.38
CA PHE A 13 31.37 9.65 -26.81
C PHE A 13 32.77 9.35 -26.22
N CYS A 14 33.59 8.62 -26.98
CA CYS A 14 34.96 8.24 -26.57
C CYS A 14 36.07 8.79 -27.46
N GLU A 15 35.81 9.70 -28.40
CA GLU A 15 36.86 10.18 -29.34
C GLU A 15 37.25 11.66 -29.23
N VAL A 16 36.74 12.42 -28.25
CA VAL A 16 37.07 13.86 -28.14
C VAL A 16 38.00 14.21 -26.97
N ILE A 17 38.40 13.24 -26.14
CA ILE A 17 39.32 13.46 -25.00
C ILE A 17 40.68 12.78 -25.22
N LEU A 18 41.15 12.72 -26.47
CA LEU A 18 42.47 12.15 -26.81
C LEU A 18 43.37 13.08 -27.64
N TYR A 19 42.98 14.35 -27.82
CA TYR A 19 43.76 15.32 -28.60
C TYR A 19 44.33 16.51 -27.82
N SER A 20 44.22 16.53 -26.49
CA SER A 20 44.71 17.64 -25.66
C SER A 20 45.67 17.24 -24.54
N VAL A 21 46.02 15.96 -24.40
CA VAL A 21 46.93 15.47 -23.33
C VAL A 21 48.38 15.25 -23.81
N THR A 22 48.67 15.35 -25.12
CA THR A 22 50.00 15.04 -25.69
C THR A 22 50.94 16.24 -25.90
N LYS A 23 50.76 17.36 -25.19
CA LYS A 23 51.67 18.52 -25.33
C LYS A 23 52.17 19.20 -24.05
N ILE A 24 51.94 18.61 -22.88
CA ILE A 24 52.47 19.13 -21.60
C ILE A 24 53.47 18.16 -20.94
N HIS A 25 53.78 17.02 -21.57
CA HIS A 25 54.73 16.02 -21.03
C HIS A 25 56.15 16.05 -21.63
N LEU A 26 56.60 17.20 -22.14
CA LEU A 26 58.03 17.41 -22.45
C LEU A 26 58.51 18.71 -21.79
N CYS A 27 58.73 18.70 -20.47
CA CYS A 27 59.69 19.66 -19.90
C CYS A 27 60.30 19.31 -18.53
N ASP A 28 59.92 18.23 -17.85
CA ASP A 28 60.45 17.94 -16.49
C ASP A 28 61.09 16.56 -16.33
N THR A 29 61.92 16.15 -17.30
CA THR A 29 62.77 14.95 -17.14
C THR A 29 64.21 15.24 -17.55
N ALA A 30 64.90 16.11 -16.82
CA ALA A 30 66.36 16.17 -16.85
C ALA A 30 66.94 16.87 -15.61
N ARG A 31 66.85 16.26 -14.43
CA ARG A 31 67.70 16.64 -13.29
C ARG A 31 68.01 15.45 -12.38
N SER A 32 69.06 14.72 -12.76
CA SER A 32 70.12 14.17 -11.90
C SER A 32 70.69 12.90 -12.54
N ILE A 33 71.98 12.93 -12.87
CA ILE A 33 72.98 11.84 -12.81
C ILE A 33 74.31 12.49 -13.27
N THR A 34 75.33 12.40 -12.43
CA THR A 34 76.75 12.79 -12.62
C THR A 34 77.62 11.51 -12.70
N PRO A 35 78.96 11.51 -13.00
CA PRO A 35 79.88 12.33 -13.83
C PRO A 35 80.75 11.39 -14.76
N PRO A 36 82.04 11.62 -15.18
CA PRO A 36 82.95 12.79 -15.24
C PRO A 36 83.64 13.00 -16.63
N ILE A 37 84.56 13.99 -16.70
CA ILE A 37 85.82 14.06 -17.49
C ILE A 37 85.98 15.38 -18.29
N LEU A 38 87.15 16.01 -18.09
CA LEU A 38 87.84 17.10 -18.83
C LEU A 38 87.56 18.59 -18.46
N ILE A 39 88.43 19.07 -17.56
CA ILE A 39 89.03 20.43 -17.45
C ILE A 39 89.92 20.68 -18.71
N PRO A 40 90.36 21.91 -19.14
CA PRO A 40 90.25 23.27 -18.56
C PRO A 40 89.78 24.36 -19.56
N TYR A 41 89.63 25.58 -19.02
CA TYR A 41 89.98 26.91 -19.57
C TYR A 41 88.82 27.88 -19.43
N LEU A 42 88.95 28.80 -18.46
CA LEU A 42 88.73 30.24 -18.59
C LEU A 42 88.75 30.90 -17.20
N GLN A 43 89.95 31.08 -16.67
CA GLN A 43 90.26 32.23 -15.82
C GLN A 43 90.69 33.34 -16.78
N HIS A 44 89.84 34.34 -16.99
CA HIS A 44 90.20 35.77 -17.00
C HIS A 44 89.07 36.64 -17.56
N LEU A 45 88.89 37.80 -16.92
CA LEU A 45 88.18 39.01 -17.39
C LEU A 45 86.65 38.94 -17.28
N ALA A 46 85.94 39.95 -16.84
CA ALA A 46 86.20 41.22 -16.19
C ALA A 46 84.80 41.73 -15.81
N PHE A 47 84.74 42.63 -14.84
CA PHE A 47 83.57 43.44 -14.50
C PHE A 47 82.69 43.81 -15.71
N SER A 48 81.39 43.57 -15.62
CA SER A 48 80.37 44.40 -16.29
C SER A 48 79.09 44.39 -15.45
N PRO A 49 78.62 45.55 -14.98
CA PRO A 49 77.35 45.67 -14.27
C PRO A 49 76.20 45.60 -15.28
N LEU A 50 75.02 45.18 -14.82
CA LEU A 50 73.72 45.32 -15.50
C LEU A 50 73.53 44.49 -16.79
N PHE A 51 72.82 43.38 -16.65
CA PHE A 51 71.86 42.95 -17.68
C PHE A 51 70.54 42.60 -17.00
N ILE A 52 69.89 43.64 -16.46
CA ILE A 52 68.43 43.64 -16.38
C ILE A 52 67.99 43.79 -17.83
N CYS A 53 67.67 42.69 -18.51
CA CYS A 53 67.06 42.76 -19.83
C CYS A 53 65.79 43.61 -19.72
N PRO A 54 65.68 44.78 -20.38
CA PRO A 54 64.42 45.47 -20.47
C PRO A 54 63.58 44.66 -21.45
N VAL A 55 62.73 43.79 -20.93
CA VAL A 55 61.58 43.34 -21.72
C VAL A 55 60.91 44.62 -22.20
N PRO A 56 60.76 44.87 -23.51
CA PRO A 56 60.12 46.09 -23.98
C PRO A 56 58.78 46.24 -23.24
N LEU A 57 58.54 47.36 -22.55
CA LEU A 57 57.32 47.53 -21.75
C LEU A 57 56.03 47.18 -22.54
N GLN A 58 56.06 47.34 -23.86
CA GLN A 58 55.01 46.94 -24.79
C GLN A 58 54.78 45.42 -24.87
N THR A 59 55.82 44.59 -24.89
CA THR A 59 55.66 43.12 -24.90
C THR A 59 55.21 42.61 -23.55
N LEU A 60 55.65 43.22 -22.45
CA LEU A 60 55.18 42.92 -21.10
C LEU A 60 53.66 43.22 -20.98
N ARG A 61 53.23 44.42 -21.40
CA ARG A 61 51.80 44.80 -21.40
C ARG A 61 50.95 43.91 -22.31
N LEU A 62 51.49 43.46 -23.45
CA LEU A 62 50.79 42.51 -24.33
C LEU A 62 50.60 41.14 -23.66
N LEU A 63 51.63 40.65 -22.99
CA LEU A 63 51.59 39.37 -22.26
C LEU A 63 50.64 39.45 -21.08
N GLU A 64 50.64 40.55 -20.32
CA GLU A 64 49.67 40.81 -19.24
C GLU A 64 48.23 40.81 -19.77
N ASN A 65 47.94 41.55 -20.84
CA ASN A 65 46.60 41.55 -21.45
C ASN A 65 46.17 40.16 -21.97
N ARG A 66 47.12 39.34 -22.47
CA ARG A 66 46.82 37.97 -22.91
C ARG A 66 46.57 37.04 -21.72
N LEU A 67 47.31 37.22 -20.63
CA LEU A 67 47.12 36.48 -19.39
C LEU A 67 45.76 36.81 -18.77
N GLU A 68 45.39 38.09 -18.67
CA GLU A 68 44.10 38.52 -18.14
C GLU A 68 42.93 37.98 -18.97
N LYS A 69 43.04 38.00 -20.31
CA LYS A 69 42.05 37.36 -21.20
C LYS A 69 41.96 35.85 -21.00
N ALA A 70 43.08 35.18 -20.75
CA ALA A 70 43.08 33.74 -20.46
C ALA A 70 42.45 33.45 -19.10
N GLN A 71 42.69 34.29 -18.09
CA GLN A 71 42.08 34.19 -16.76
C GLN A 71 40.57 34.41 -16.81
N LEU A 72 40.09 35.44 -17.53
CA LEU A 72 38.66 35.67 -17.73
C LEU A 72 37.99 34.47 -18.42
N LYS A 73 38.60 33.91 -19.46
CA LYS A 73 38.08 32.70 -20.13
C LYS A 73 38.07 31.47 -19.22
N LEU A 74 39.09 31.34 -18.35
CA LEU A 74 39.14 30.26 -17.37
C LEU A 74 37.99 30.39 -16.37
N GLN A 75 37.79 31.59 -15.82
CA GLN A 75 36.68 31.88 -14.90
C GLN A 75 35.31 31.65 -15.55
N GLU A 76 35.12 32.10 -16.79
CA GLU A 76 33.89 31.81 -17.56
C GLU A 76 33.70 30.30 -17.76
N SER A 77 34.76 29.56 -18.10
CA SER A 77 34.70 28.11 -18.28
C SER A 77 34.39 27.39 -16.96
N GLU A 78 34.98 27.80 -15.85
CA GLU A 78 34.69 27.28 -14.51
C GLU A 78 33.24 27.56 -14.11
N HIS A 79 32.73 28.75 -14.42
CA HIS A 79 31.33 29.10 -14.17
C HIS A 79 30.39 28.20 -14.98
N VAL A 80 30.62 28.07 -16.29
CA VAL A 80 29.83 27.20 -17.18
C VAL A 80 29.88 25.75 -16.70
N TYR A 81 31.06 25.24 -16.34
CA TYR A 81 31.22 23.90 -15.79
C TYR A 81 30.42 23.71 -14.49
N SER A 82 30.49 24.68 -13.57
CA SER A 82 29.73 24.64 -12.32
C SER A 82 28.22 24.58 -12.57
N VAL A 83 27.70 25.31 -13.55
CA VAL A 83 26.28 25.27 -13.94
C VAL A 83 25.90 23.91 -14.50
N TYR A 84 26.70 23.34 -15.41
CA TYR A 84 26.43 22.01 -15.95
C TYR A 84 26.52 20.92 -14.88
N GLN A 85 27.43 21.04 -13.92
CA GLN A 85 27.53 20.10 -12.81
C GLN A 85 26.26 20.15 -11.96
N LYS A 86 25.77 21.35 -11.60
CA LYS A 86 24.50 21.50 -10.87
C LYS A 86 23.31 20.94 -11.64
N LEU A 87 23.25 21.16 -12.96
CA LEU A 87 22.19 20.61 -13.81
C LEU A 87 22.23 19.08 -13.83
N LYS A 88 23.42 18.50 -13.94
CA LYS A 88 23.62 17.04 -13.88
C LYS A 88 23.16 16.49 -12.53
N ASP A 89 23.57 17.11 -11.43
CA ASP A 89 23.22 16.65 -10.09
C ASP A 89 21.69 16.69 -9.90
N HIS A 90 21.04 17.77 -10.34
CA HIS A 90 19.57 17.88 -10.31
C HIS A 90 18.88 16.80 -11.16
N MET A 91 19.35 16.55 -12.38
CA MET A 91 18.82 15.48 -13.23
C MET A 91 19.03 14.09 -12.61
N GLN A 92 20.14 13.87 -11.92
CA GLN A 92 20.40 12.63 -11.21
C GLN A 92 19.44 12.47 -10.03
N GLU A 93 19.21 13.51 -9.23
CA GLU A 93 18.21 13.51 -8.16
C GLU A 93 16.80 13.21 -8.68
N GLU A 94 16.36 13.89 -9.74
CA GLU A 94 15.05 13.64 -10.35
C GLU A 94 14.94 12.20 -10.86
N SER A 95 16.00 11.66 -11.48
CA SER A 95 16.01 10.30 -12.00
C SER A 95 15.77 9.23 -10.94
N LEU A 96 16.19 9.49 -9.70
CA LEU A 96 15.96 8.57 -8.57
C LEU A 96 14.49 8.51 -8.18
N THR A 97 13.71 9.58 -8.45
CA THR A 97 12.29 9.65 -8.09
C THR A 97 11.36 8.99 -9.10
N PHE A 98 11.78 8.87 -10.38
CA PHE A 98 10.91 8.37 -11.44
C PHE A 98 10.42 6.95 -11.21
N GLN A 99 11.26 6.06 -10.69
CA GLN A 99 10.82 4.69 -10.42
C GLN A 99 9.70 4.65 -9.38
N SER A 100 9.84 5.40 -8.28
CA SER A 100 8.79 5.48 -7.26
C SER A 100 7.49 6.08 -7.80
N GLN A 101 7.56 7.10 -8.65
CA GLN A 101 6.38 7.68 -9.30
C GLN A 101 5.71 6.68 -10.25
N LEU A 102 6.50 5.91 -11.01
CA LEU A 102 5.98 4.85 -11.88
C LEU A 102 5.31 3.74 -11.09
N ASP A 103 5.92 3.28 -9.99
CA ASP A 103 5.35 2.25 -9.13
C ASP A 103 4.02 2.70 -8.51
N LEU A 104 3.91 3.97 -8.10
CA LEU A 104 2.65 4.55 -7.60
C LEU A 104 1.57 4.61 -8.68
N LEU A 105 1.93 5.03 -9.90
CA LEU A 105 1.00 5.06 -11.03
C LEU A 105 0.56 3.64 -11.43
N GLU A 106 1.46 2.67 -11.43
CA GLU A 106 1.14 1.27 -11.73
C GLU A 106 0.21 0.68 -10.67
N ALA A 107 0.47 0.93 -9.39
CA ALA A 107 -0.40 0.52 -8.30
C ALA A 107 -1.81 1.10 -8.43
N GLU A 108 -1.92 2.39 -8.78
CA GLU A 108 -3.21 3.05 -8.99
C GLU A 108 -3.96 2.48 -10.20
N ILE A 109 -3.25 2.22 -11.31
CA ILE A 109 -3.84 1.56 -12.49
C ILE A 109 -4.38 0.17 -12.13
N LEU A 110 -3.64 -0.61 -11.33
CA LEU A 110 -4.09 -1.92 -10.88
C LEU A 110 -5.32 -1.82 -9.98
N ARG A 111 -5.34 -0.85 -9.05
CA ARG A 111 -6.49 -0.56 -8.19
C ARG A 111 -7.74 -0.23 -9.01
N GLN A 112 -7.62 0.70 -9.95
CA GLN A 112 -8.72 1.10 -10.83
C GLN A 112 -9.21 -0.04 -11.74
N ARG A 113 -8.31 -0.90 -12.22
CA ARG A 113 -8.70 -2.09 -12.99
C ARG A 113 -9.50 -3.08 -12.16
N ASN A 114 -9.16 -3.26 -10.89
CA ASN A 114 -9.92 -4.14 -9.99
C ASN A 114 -11.28 -3.54 -9.67
N GLU A 115 -11.34 -2.24 -9.34
CA GLU A 115 -12.60 -1.52 -9.10
C GLU A 115 -13.52 -1.58 -10.34
N LEU A 116 -12.96 -1.43 -11.54
CA LEU A 116 -13.72 -1.56 -12.78
C LEU A 116 -14.28 -2.98 -12.99
N LYS A 117 -13.51 -4.04 -12.65
CA LYS A 117 -14.02 -5.42 -12.71
C LYS A 117 -15.16 -5.65 -11.72
N GLU A 118 -15.05 -5.13 -10.50
CA GLU A 118 -16.10 -5.21 -9.49
C GLU A 118 -17.38 -4.50 -9.94
N LEU A 119 -17.26 -3.28 -10.46
CA LEU A 119 -18.39 -2.53 -11.02
C LEU A 119 -19.01 -3.23 -12.23
N GLN A 120 -18.22 -3.89 -13.07
CA GLN A 120 -18.74 -4.69 -14.18
C GLN A 120 -19.53 -5.91 -13.70
N MET A 121 -19.07 -6.60 -12.64
CA MET A 121 -19.82 -7.71 -12.04
C MET A 121 -21.14 -7.20 -11.46
N MET A 122 -21.10 -6.12 -10.68
CA MET A 122 -22.32 -5.50 -10.13
C MET A 122 -23.29 -5.06 -11.23
N ASN A 123 -22.80 -4.50 -12.33
CA ASN A 123 -23.65 -4.11 -13.46
C ASN A 123 -24.31 -5.32 -14.12
N LYS A 124 -23.58 -6.43 -14.32
CA LYS A 124 -24.14 -7.67 -14.84
C LYS A 124 -25.25 -8.19 -13.94
N ASP A 125 -25.02 -8.22 -12.63
CA ASP A 125 -26.01 -8.66 -11.65
C ASP A 125 -27.26 -7.76 -11.66
N ALA A 126 -27.07 -6.44 -11.73
CA ALA A 126 -28.17 -5.49 -11.82
C ALA A 126 -28.97 -5.63 -13.13
N VAL A 127 -28.30 -5.85 -14.26
CA VAL A 127 -28.95 -6.12 -15.55
C VAL A 127 -29.74 -7.42 -15.49
N MET A 128 -29.15 -8.50 -14.98
CA MET A 128 -29.84 -9.78 -14.79
C MET A 128 -31.06 -9.63 -13.89
N SER A 129 -30.93 -8.91 -12.77
CA SER A 129 -32.04 -8.64 -11.85
C SER A 129 -33.18 -7.88 -12.52
N ARG A 130 -32.86 -6.82 -13.29
CA ARG A 130 -33.83 -6.07 -14.07
C ARG A 130 -34.53 -6.93 -15.12
N ASP A 131 -33.77 -7.76 -15.84
CA ASP A 131 -34.31 -8.59 -16.91
C ASP A 131 -35.20 -9.71 -16.35
N MET A 132 -34.83 -10.30 -15.21
CA MET A 132 -35.71 -11.21 -14.47
C MET A 132 -37.00 -10.53 -14.01
N ALA A 133 -36.92 -9.33 -13.44
CA ALA A 133 -38.10 -8.58 -13.00
C ALA A 133 -39.02 -8.21 -14.18
N ARG A 134 -38.45 -7.84 -15.33
CA ARG A 134 -39.22 -7.57 -16.56
C ARG A 134 -39.89 -8.83 -17.11
N ALA A 135 -39.19 -9.95 -17.15
CA ALA A 135 -39.76 -11.22 -17.60
C ALA A 135 -40.92 -11.66 -16.69
N GLU A 136 -40.76 -11.53 -15.37
CA GLU A 136 -41.83 -11.84 -14.42
C GLU A 136 -43.03 -10.90 -14.56
N LEU A 137 -42.79 -9.59 -14.75
CA LEU A 137 -43.87 -8.64 -15.01
C LEU A 137 -44.63 -9.01 -16.29
N GLN A 138 -43.93 -9.31 -17.38
CA GLN A 138 -44.56 -9.72 -18.64
C GLN A 138 -45.39 -10.99 -18.47
N ARG A 139 -44.89 -11.98 -17.73
CA ARG A 139 -45.62 -13.21 -17.42
C ARG A 139 -46.92 -12.92 -16.67
N GLN A 140 -46.86 -12.07 -15.64
CA GLN A 140 -48.04 -11.68 -14.88
C GLN A 140 -49.05 -10.86 -15.70
N GLU A 141 -48.58 -10.00 -16.60
CA GLU A 141 -49.43 -9.26 -17.54
C GLU A 141 -50.15 -10.22 -18.52
N GLU A 142 -49.43 -11.19 -19.07
CA GLU A 142 -50.00 -12.22 -19.95
C GLU A 142 -51.04 -13.08 -19.21
N GLU A 143 -50.74 -13.52 -17.99
CA GLU A 143 -51.68 -14.25 -17.12
C GLU A 143 -52.93 -13.40 -16.85
N PHE A 144 -52.77 -12.13 -16.47
CA PHE A 144 -53.91 -11.22 -16.25
C PHE A 144 -54.77 -11.05 -17.50
N HIS A 145 -54.16 -10.88 -18.68
CA HIS A 145 -54.88 -10.77 -19.95
C HIS A 145 -55.58 -12.08 -20.35
N GLN A 146 -55.00 -13.24 -20.04
CA GLN A 146 -55.64 -14.54 -20.25
C GLN A 146 -56.86 -14.70 -19.32
N GLU A 147 -56.70 -14.45 -18.02
CA GLU A 147 -57.80 -14.50 -17.06
C GLU A 147 -58.94 -13.56 -17.43
N ARG A 148 -58.61 -12.33 -17.85
CA ARG A 148 -59.62 -11.37 -18.30
C ARG A 148 -60.39 -11.88 -19.52
N ARG A 149 -59.70 -12.43 -20.52
CA ARG A 149 -60.34 -13.02 -21.71
C ARG A 149 -61.25 -14.19 -21.35
N GLU A 150 -60.82 -15.04 -20.42
CA GLU A 150 -61.62 -16.16 -19.95
C GLU A 150 -62.86 -15.68 -19.17
N ARG A 151 -62.71 -14.70 -18.29
CA ARG A 151 -63.85 -14.07 -17.59
C ARG A 151 -64.84 -13.43 -18.57
N GLU A 152 -64.36 -12.73 -19.59
CA GLU A 152 -65.20 -12.15 -20.64
C GLU A 152 -65.93 -13.23 -21.45
N ARG A 153 -65.26 -14.34 -21.79
CA ARG A 153 -65.88 -15.51 -22.45
C ARG A 153 -66.99 -16.12 -21.60
N ILE A 154 -66.71 -16.41 -20.33
CA ILE A 154 -67.70 -16.94 -19.39
C ILE A 154 -68.90 -16.00 -19.26
N LEU A 155 -68.66 -14.69 -19.14
CA LEU A 155 -69.72 -13.70 -19.05
C LEU A 155 -70.58 -13.63 -20.33
N GLN A 156 -69.95 -13.76 -21.51
CA GLN A 156 -70.68 -13.85 -22.78
C GLN A 156 -71.54 -15.12 -22.86
N ASP A 157 -71.03 -16.26 -22.41
CA ASP A 157 -71.80 -17.51 -22.36
C ASP A 157 -73.01 -17.40 -21.42
N TYR A 158 -72.85 -16.81 -20.24
CA TYR A 158 -73.97 -16.56 -19.33
C TYR A 158 -75.00 -15.59 -19.91
N LYS A 159 -74.56 -14.53 -20.60
CA LYS A 159 -75.47 -13.61 -21.31
C LYS A 159 -76.27 -14.33 -22.39
N ARG A 160 -75.61 -15.16 -23.20
CA ARG A 160 -76.27 -15.97 -24.25
C ARG A 160 -77.32 -16.90 -23.64
N GLN A 161 -76.98 -17.64 -22.59
CA GLN A 161 -77.95 -18.51 -21.90
C GLN A 161 -79.13 -17.73 -21.30
N ALA A 162 -78.87 -16.53 -20.75
CA ALA A 162 -79.94 -15.67 -20.21
C ALA A 162 -80.87 -15.15 -21.32
N GLU A 163 -80.31 -14.74 -22.47
CA GLU A 163 -81.06 -14.33 -23.65
C GLU A 163 -81.88 -15.50 -24.23
N GLU A 164 -81.29 -16.69 -24.37
CA GLU A 164 -82.00 -17.90 -24.81
C GLU A 164 -83.18 -18.24 -23.89
N ARG A 165 -82.99 -18.18 -22.56
CA ARG A 165 -84.08 -18.37 -21.59
C ARG A 165 -85.16 -17.30 -21.72
N ARG A 166 -84.78 -16.03 -21.93
CA ARG A 166 -85.73 -14.93 -22.15
C ARG A 166 -86.54 -15.16 -23.43
N MET A 167 -85.90 -15.52 -24.53
CA MET A 167 -86.57 -15.81 -25.81
C MET A 167 -87.51 -17.02 -25.68
N TYR A 168 -87.12 -18.06 -24.94
CA TYR A 168 -87.97 -19.21 -24.66
C TYR A 168 -89.17 -18.82 -23.78
N ALA A 169 -88.96 -18.02 -22.72
CA ALA A 169 -90.02 -17.50 -21.86
C ALA A 169 -91.00 -16.62 -22.65
N GLU A 170 -90.52 -15.72 -23.51
CA GLU A 170 -91.36 -14.91 -24.39
C GLU A 170 -92.17 -15.78 -25.36
N ARG A 171 -91.56 -16.83 -25.92
CA ARG A 171 -92.27 -17.78 -26.79
C ARG A 171 -93.31 -18.60 -26.01
N ALA A 172 -93.01 -18.98 -24.77
CA ALA A 172 -93.94 -19.67 -23.88
C ALA A 172 -95.10 -18.75 -23.46
N GLU A 173 -94.84 -17.47 -23.18
CA GLU A 173 -95.84 -16.45 -22.88
C GLU A 173 -96.76 -16.20 -24.08
N ARG A 174 -96.20 -16.09 -25.30
CA ARG A 174 -96.98 -16.01 -26.55
C ARG A 174 -97.83 -17.25 -26.82
N ARG A 175 -97.40 -18.43 -26.36
CA ARG A 175 -98.19 -19.67 -26.42
C ARG A 175 -99.25 -19.71 -25.31
N ALA A 176 -98.95 -19.24 -24.11
CA ALA A 176 -99.90 -19.12 -23.00
C ALA A 176 -101.03 -18.12 -23.31
N GLN A 177 -100.72 -17.01 -24.00
CA GLN A 177 -101.75 -16.08 -24.50
C GLN A 177 -102.66 -16.67 -25.58
N ARG A 178 -102.28 -17.79 -26.22
CA ARG A 178 -103.09 -18.49 -27.25
C ARG A 178 -103.85 -19.71 -26.74
N VAL A 179 -103.72 -20.09 -25.47
CA VAL A 179 -104.38 -21.29 -24.93
C VAL A 179 -105.28 -20.89 -23.76
N THR A 180 -106.48 -20.42 -24.12
CA THR A 180 -107.67 -20.50 -23.28
C THR A 180 -108.64 -21.47 -23.96
N LEU A 181 -108.71 -22.71 -23.45
CA LEU A 181 -109.91 -23.54 -23.22
C LEU A 181 -109.51 -25.03 -23.03
N PRO A 182 -110.16 -25.76 -22.09
CA PRO A 182 -109.82 -27.14 -21.72
C PRO A 182 -110.68 -28.18 -22.47
N GLY A 183 -110.17 -29.41 -22.58
CA GLY A 183 -110.94 -30.56 -23.08
C GLY A 183 -110.24 -31.89 -22.76
N GLU A 184 -110.86 -32.66 -21.87
CA GLU A 184 -110.56 -34.05 -21.52
C GLU A 184 -111.01 -35.01 -22.64
N ASP A 185 -110.33 -36.15 -22.81
CA ASP A 185 -110.87 -37.50 -22.55
C ASP A 185 -110.07 -38.62 -23.24
N ALA A 186 -110.12 -39.78 -22.60
CA ALA A 186 -109.23 -40.93 -22.70
C ALA A 186 -109.63 -41.98 -23.79
N PRO A 187 -109.33 -43.28 -23.60
CA PRO A 187 -108.29 -44.08 -24.24
C PRO A 187 -108.82 -44.98 -25.38
N THR A 188 -107.94 -45.61 -26.18
CA THR A 188 -108.34 -46.78 -26.99
C THR A 188 -107.20 -47.79 -27.13
N SER A 189 -107.46 -48.97 -26.58
CA SER A 189 -106.78 -50.24 -26.75
C SER A 189 -106.94 -50.80 -28.16
N ILE A 190 -105.87 -51.32 -28.78
CA ILE A 190 -105.93 -52.41 -29.75
C ILE A 190 -104.75 -53.36 -29.51
N GLN A 191 -105.06 -54.50 -28.89
CA GLN A 191 -104.27 -55.73 -28.93
C GLN A 191 -104.27 -56.28 -30.36
N LEU A 192 -103.15 -56.88 -30.81
CA LEU A 192 -103.12 -58.02 -31.74
C LEU A 192 -101.75 -58.74 -31.67
N VAL A 193 -101.74 -59.92 -31.02
CA VAL A 193 -101.19 -61.24 -31.43
C VAL A 193 -100.19 -61.30 -32.62
N SER A 194 -99.18 -62.19 -32.74
CA SER A 194 -98.68 -63.38 -32.00
C SER A 194 -97.41 -63.89 -32.72
N ASN A 195 -96.60 -64.70 -32.01
CA ASN A 195 -95.66 -65.75 -32.45
C ASN A 195 -94.14 -65.45 -32.54
N GLY A 196 -93.43 -65.73 -31.45
CA GLY A 196 -91.97 -65.98 -31.46
C GLY A 196 -91.45 -66.71 -30.21
N ASN A 197 -91.92 -67.92 -29.91
CA ASN A 197 -91.78 -68.60 -28.60
C ASN A 197 -90.35 -68.93 -28.07
N GLU A 198 -89.28 -68.57 -28.77
CA GLU A 198 -87.90 -68.67 -28.25
C GLU A 198 -87.19 -67.31 -28.19
N GLU A 199 -87.39 -66.46 -29.20
CA GLU A 199 -86.91 -65.07 -29.19
C GLU A 199 -87.66 -64.21 -28.16
N GLU A 200 -88.95 -64.45 -27.92
CA GLU A 200 -89.75 -63.74 -26.92
C GLU A 200 -89.28 -64.00 -25.48
N LYS A 201 -88.80 -65.21 -25.17
CA LYS A 201 -88.23 -65.52 -23.85
C LYS A 201 -86.90 -64.81 -23.63
N ALA A 202 -86.08 -64.72 -24.68
CA ALA A 202 -84.83 -63.97 -24.65
C ALA A 202 -85.11 -62.46 -24.54
N ILE A 203 -86.06 -61.93 -25.31
CA ILE A 203 -86.50 -60.53 -25.27
C ILE A 203 -87.07 -60.19 -23.90
N HIS A 204 -87.91 -61.04 -23.30
CA HIS A 204 -88.44 -60.84 -21.96
C HIS A 204 -87.34 -60.86 -20.90
N SER A 205 -86.37 -61.77 -21.01
CA SER A 205 -85.19 -61.82 -20.13
C SER A 205 -84.34 -60.54 -20.24
N TYR A 206 -84.08 -60.06 -21.45
CA TYR A 206 -83.38 -58.79 -21.68
C TYR A 206 -84.19 -57.60 -21.16
N GLN A 207 -85.51 -57.57 -21.37
CA GLN A 207 -86.39 -56.52 -20.84
C GLN A 207 -86.37 -56.50 -19.31
N GLU A 208 -86.41 -57.65 -18.64
CA GLU A 208 -86.32 -57.75 -17.18
C GLU A 208 -84.95 -57.29 -16.66
N ALA A 209 -83.86 -57.66 -17.34
CA ALA A 209 -82.51 -57.19 -17.02
C ALA A 209 -82.38 -55.66 -17.21
N PHE A 210 -82.93 -55.11 -18.29
CA PHE A 210 -82.93 -53.66 -18.54
C PHE A 210 -83.82 -52.91 -17.55
N GLN A 211 -84.96 -53.47 -17.15
CA GLN A 211 -85.81 -52.88 -16.13
C GLN A 211 -85.10 -52.83 -14.77
N LYS A 212 -84.37 -53.89 -14.40
CA LYS A 212 -83.51 -53.90 -13.20
C LYS A 212 -82.41 -52.84 -13.27
N ILE A 213 -81.75 -52.69 -14.42
CA ILE A 213 -80.73 -51.64 -14.63
C ILE A 213 -81.36 -50.26 -14.50
N LYS A 214 -82.53 -50.05 -15.11
CA LYS A 214 -83.29 -48.79 -15.10
C LYS A 214 -83.71 -48.40 -13.69
N GLU A 215 -84.20 -49.35 -12.90
CA GLU A 215 -84.53 -49.16 -11.48
C GLU A 215 -83.30 -48.87 -10.63
N ALA A 216 -82.20 -49.60 -10.84
CA ALA A 216 -80.94 -49.38 -10.10
C ALA A 216 -80.26 -48.05 -10.44
N THR A 217 -80.38 -47.58 -11.69
CA THR A 217 -79.83 -46.28 -12.14
C THR A 217 -80.81 -45.12 -11.99
N GLY A 218 -82.07 -45.39 -11.63
CA GLY A 218 -83.11 -44.38 -11.37
C GLY A 218 -83.50 -43.53 -12.58
N VAL A 219 -83.30 -44.03 -13.80
CA VAL A 219 -83.54 -43.30 -15.06
C VAL A 219 -84.80 -43.77 -15.77
N THR A 220 -85.42 -42.91 -16.58
CA THR A 220 -86.71 -43.21 -17.21
C THR A 220 -86.61 -43.66 -18.66
N ASP A 221 -85.46 -43.42 -19.31
CA ASP A 221 -85.19 -43.73 -20.71
C ASP A 221 -83.92 -44.59 -20.86
N THR A 222 -83.95 -45.55 -21.78
CA THR A 222 -82.83 -46.47 -22.02
C THR A 222 -81.61 -45.76 -22.61
N GLN A 223 -81.81 -44.71 -23.40
CA GLN A 223 -80.71 -43.88 -23.92
C GLN A 223 -80.05 -43.02 -22.83
N GLU A 224 -80.78 -42.69 -21.76
CA GLU A 224 -80.22 -41.99 -20.60
C GLU A 224 -79.27 -42.90 -19.80
N VAL A 225 -79.61 -44.20 -19.65
CA VAL A 225 -78.71 -45.21 -19.04
C VAL A 225 -77.37 -45.22 -19.78
N VAL A 226 -77.40 -45.36 -21.11
CA VAL A 226 -76.18 -45.44 -21.94
C VAL A 226 -75.33 -44.19 -21.80
N ARG A 227 -75.93 -42.99 -21.85
CA ARG A 227 -75.19 -41.73 -21.69
C ARG A 227 -74.53 -41.58 -20.32
N ARG A 228 -75.22 -41.97 -19.24
CA ARG A 228 -74.64 -41.93 -17.88
C ARG A 228 -73.49 -42.93 -17.72
N PHE A 229 -73.61 -44.12 -18.28
CA PHE A 229 -72.53 -45.12 -18.26
C PHE A 229 -71.29 -44.63 -19.02
N ILE A 230 -71.47 -44.00 -20.18
CA ILE A 230 -70.36 -43.42 -20.95
C ILE A 230 -69.69 -42.30 -20.15
N ALA A 231 -70.47 -41.33 -19.63
CA ALA A 231 -69.93 -40.22 -18.84
C ALA A 231 -69.24 -40.71 -17.54
N GLN A 232 -69.78 -41.74 -16.89
CA GLN A 232 -69.16 -42.37 -15.72
C GLN A 232 -67.86 -43.09 -16.09
N GLY A 233 -67.80 -43.76 -17.25
CA GLY A 233 -66.59 -44.37 -17.78
C GLY A 233 -65.50 -43.34 -18.10
N GLU A 234 -65.86 -42.22 -18.72
CA GLU A 234 -64.94 -41.11 -18.98
C GLU A 234 -64.42 -40.49 -17.67
N THR A 235 -65.31 -40.26 -16.70
CA THR A 235 -64.94 -39.75 -15.37
C THR A 235 -64.02 -40.73 -14.64
N HIS A 236 -64.30 -42.03 -14.70
CA HIS A 236 -63.47 -43.06 -14.09
C HIS A 236 -62.07 -43.08 -14.71
N LYS A 237 -61.97 -43.05 -16.04
CA LYS A 237 -60.70 -42.99 -16.76
C LYS A 237 -59.91 -41.74 -16.38
N HIS A 238 -60.56 -40.58 -16.33
CA HIS A 238 -59.90 -39.34 -15.92
C HIS A 238 -59.37 -39.39 -14.48
N LEU A 239 -60.14 -39.96 -13.54
CA LEU A 239 -59.69 -40.15 -12.16
C LEU A 239 -58.51 -41.14 -12.05
N GLU A 240 -58.49 -42.17 -12.88
CA GLU A 240 -57.40 -43.14 -12.93
C GLU A 240 -56.11 -42.52 -13.50
N GLU A 241 -56.23 -41.68 -14.52
CA GLU A 241 -55.13 -40.86 -15.04
C GLU A 241 -54.57 -39.91 -13.97
N LEU A 242 -55.45 -39.17 -13.27
CA LEU A 242 -55.08 -38.25 -12.20
C LEU A 242 -54.40 -38.99 -11.03
N LYS A 243 -54.89 -40.18 -10.68
CA LYS A 243 -54.27 -41.05 -9.66
C LYS A 243 -52.86 -41.46 -10.10
N SER A 244 -52.70 -41.93 -11.32
CA SER A 244 -51.40 -42.33 -11.88
C SER A 244 -50.39 -41.17 -11.92
N GLU A 245 -50.85 -39.97 -12.26
CA GLU A 245 -50.00 -38.77 -12.29
C GLU A 245 -49.59 -38.31 -10.88
N ASN A 246 -50.51 -38.36 -9.92
CA ASN A 246 -50.22 -38.07 -8.52
C ASN A 246 -49.24 -39.09 -7.92
N GLU A 247 -49.41 -40.37 -8.20
CA GLU A 247 -48.48 -41.43 -7.76
C GLU A 247 -47.08 -41.20 -8.32
N ARG A 248 -46.96 -40.87 -9.62
CA ARG A 248 -45.67 -40.51 -10.26
C ARG A 248 -45.05 -39.27 -9.61
N SER A 249 -45.84 -38.24 -9.37
CA SER A 249 -45.38 -36.99 -8.74
C SER A 249 -44.90 -37.24 -7.31
N LEU A 250 -45.61 -38.07 -6.55
CA LEU A 250 -45.26 -38.44 -5.18
C LEU A 250 -43.92 -39.19 -5.12
N VAL A 251 -43.68 -40.14 -6.03
CA VAL A 251 -42.39 -40.84 -6.14
C VAL A 251 -41.26 -39.85 -6.45
N ARG A 252 -41.45 -38.98 -7.45
CA ARG A 252 -40.44 -37.96 -7.82
C ARG A 252 -40.10 -37.05 -6.64
N LEU A 253 -41.12 -36.56 -5.92
CA LEU A 253 -40.91 -35.68 -4.75
C LEU A 253 -40.23 -36.41 -3.59
N LYS A 254 -40.48 -37.70 -3.39
CA LYS A 254 -39.76 -38.51 -2.39
C LYS A 254 -38.28 -38.67 -2.73
N GLU A 255 -37.96 -38.94 -3.99
CA GLU A 255 -36.57 -39.04 -4.45
C GLU A 255 -35.84 -37.70 -4.36
N GLU A 256 -36.51 -36.60 -4.73
CA GLU A 256 -35.96 -35.25 -4.61
C GLU A 256 -35.72 -34.88 -3.14
N LYS A 257 -36.68 -35.17 -2.25
CA LYS A 257 -36.49 -34.99 -0.81
C LYS A 257 -35.28 -35.79 -0.29
N GLY A 258 -35.14 -37.04 -0.70
CA GLY A 258 -33.99 -37.87 -0.33
C GLY A 258 -32.67 -37.25 -0.79
N ARG A 259 -32.58 -36.86 -2.06
CA ARG A 259 -31.41 -36.18 -2.63
C ARG A 259 -31.06 -34.88 -1.89
N LEU A 260 -32.05 -34.04 -1.60
CA LEU A 260 -31.83 -32.80 -0.85
C LEU A 260 -31.37 -33.08 0.59
N GLN A 261 -31.90 -34.12 1.23
CA GLN A 261 -31.53 -34.50 2.58
C GLN A 261 -30.09 -35.03 2.66
N ASP A 262 -29.66 -35.80 1.66
CA ASP A 262 -28.27 -36.29 1.55
C ASP A 262 -27.31 -35.12 1.29
N ALA A 263 -27.64 -34.22 0.36
CA ALA A 263 -26.85 -33.01 0.09
C ALA A 263 -26.75 -32.10 1.33
N PHE A 264 -27.83 -32.00 2.11
CA PHE A 264 -27.82 -31.24 3.37
C PHE A 264 -26.90 -31.88 4.42
N GLN A 265 -26.92 -33.21 4.57
CA GLN A 265 -26.00 -33.91 5.47
C GLN A 265 -24.55 -33.72 5.03
N GLU A 266 -24.27 -33.89 3.74
CA GLU A 266 -22.93 -33.64 3.19
C GLU A 266 -22.46 -32.22 3.49
N LEU A 267 -23.30 -31.21 3.26
CA LEU A 267 -22.93 -29.82 3.55
C LEU A 267 -22.71 -29.58 5.05
N LYS A 268 -23.59 -30.14 5.91
CA LYS A 268 -23.49 -29.99 7.36
C LYS A 268 -22.18 -30.57 7.90
N TYR A 269 -21.82 -31.78 7.48
CA TYR A 269 -20.65 -32.48 8.01
C TYR A 269 -19.34 -32.12 7.27
N SER A 270 -19.38 -31.79 5.99
CA SER A 270 -18.18 -31.36 5.23
C SER A 270 -17.85 -29.87 5.43
N GLY A 271 -18.84 -29.03 5.69
CA GLY A 271 -18.64 -27.60 5.94
C GLY A 271 -17.87 -27.35 7.24
N GLU A 272 -18.22 -28.07 8.31
CA GLU A 272 -17.59 -27.93 9.62
C GLU A 272 -16.12 -28.41 9.61
N ALA A 273 -15.83 -29.51 8.91
CA ALA A 273 -14.46 -30.01 8.75
C ALA A 273 -13.57 -29.03 7.94
N LYS A 274 -14.11 -28.42 6.88
CA LYS A 274 -13.40 -27.42 6.06
C LYS A 274 -13.14 -26.12 6.84
N LEU A 275 -14.12 -25.66 7.62
CA LEU A 275 -13.97 -24.48 8.49
C LEU A 275 -12.90 -24.69 9.56
N SER A 276 -12.90 -25.86 10.23
CA SER A 276 -11.90 -26.21 11.24
C SER A 276 -10.49 -26.29 10.65
N SER A 277 -10.33 -26.91 9.47
CA SER A 277 -9.02 -26.99 8.80
C SER A 277 -8.54 -25.61 8.34
N GLY A 278 -9.44 -24.76 7.82
CA GLY A 278 -9.12 -23.39 7.43
C GLY A 278 -8.68 -22.53 8.63
N GLN A 279 -9.36 -22.66 9.77
CA GLN A 279 -8.97 -21.96 11.01
C GLN A 279 -7.59 -22.39 11.50
N GLN A 280 -7.26 -23.69 11.45
CA GLN A 280 -5.93 -24.17 11.84
C GLN A 280 -4.83 -23.60 10.94
N ILE A 281 -5.04 -23.58 9.61
CA ILE A 281 -4.07 -23.01 8.67
C ILE A 281 -3.88 -21.50 8.92
N LEU A 282 -4.98 -20.77 9.20
CA LEU A 282 -4.90 -19.35 9.54
C LEU A 282 -4.09 -19.10 10.81
N GLU A 283 -4.28 -19.92 11.84
CA GLU A 283 -3.51 -19.84 13.08
C GLU A 283 -2.03 -20.14 12.84
N GLU A 284 -1.71 -21.18 12.05
CA GLU A 284 -0.34 -21.50 11.64
C GLU A 284 0.32 -20.34 10.89
N LEU A 285 -0.37 -19.73 9.92
CA LEU A 285 0.13 -18.57 9.18
C LEU A 285 0.30 -17.35 10.08
N GLN A 286 -0.62 -17.11 11.02
CA GLN A 286 -0.53 -16.01 11.97
C GLN A 286 0.67 -16.20 12.92
N THR A 287 0.92 -17.42 13.40
CA THR A 287 2.10 -17.70 14.21
C THR A 287 3.41 -17.55 13.42
N HIS A 288 3.41 -17.92 12.14
CA HIS A 288 4.56 -17.73 11.26
C HIS A 288 4.84 -16.24 11.04
N LEU A 289 3.79 -15.45 10.78
CA LEU A 289 3.91 -14.00 10.64
C LEU A 289 4.51 -13.36 11.90
N GLN A 290 3.99 -13.69 13.08
CA GLN A 290 4.51 -13.16 14.35
C GLN A 290 5.98 -13.54 14.59
N LYS A 291 6.41 -14.73 14.17
CA LYS A 291 7.83 -15.14 14.27
C LYS A 291 8.71 -14.30 13.36
N GLU A 292 8.29 -14.09 12.12
CA GLU A 292 9.03 -13.29 11.14
C GLU A 292 9.07 -11.81 11.52
N GLU A 293 7.99 -11.25 12.09
CA GLU A 293 7.95 -9.89 12.63
C GLU A 293 8.94 -9.71 13.79
N LYS A 294 8.94 -10.63 14.76
CA LYS A 294 9.92 -10.61 15.86
C LYS A 294 11.36 -10.71 15.34
N ARG A 295 11.59 -11.52 14.31
CA ARG A 295 12.91 -11.67 13.68
C ARG A 295 13.33 -10.37 12.99
N ARG A 296 12.43 -9.72 12.24
CA ARG A 296 12.65 -8.41 11.61
C ARG A 296 13.00 -7.35 12.66
N ASP A 297 12.23 -7.28 13.74
CA ASP A 297 12.42 -6.27 14.78
C ASP A 297 13.77 -6.45 15.49
N LYS A 298 14.17 -7.70 15.75
CA LYS A 298 15.50 -8.02 16.28
C LYS A 298 16.62 -7.54 15.35
N TYR A 299 16.55 -7.85 14.05
CA TYR A 299 17.57 -7.40 13.10
C TYR A 299 17.58 -5.88 12.92
N LYS A 300 16.42 -5.23 13.02
CA LYS A 300 16.34 -3.77 13.00
C LYS A 300 17.04 -3.16 14.21
N GLU A 301 16.83 -3.68 15.42
CA GLU A 301 17.55 -3.22 16.61
C GLU A 301 19.06 -3.46 16.51
N GLU A 302 19.49 -4.60 15.97
CA GLU A 302 20.91 -4.91 15.74
C GLU A 302 21.54 -3.94 14.73
N LEU A 303 20.82 -3.64 13.64
CA LEU A 303 21.24 -2.65 12.65
C LEU A 303 21.36 -1.26 13.26
N GLU A 304 20.35 -0.79 14.00
CA GLU A 304 20.38 0.52 14.66
C GLU A 304 21.56 0.64 15.64
N LYS A 305 21.88 -0.43 16.38
CA LYS A 305 23.07 -0.48 17.24
C LYS A 305 24.36 -0.37 16.43
N MET A 306 24.48 -1.14 15.34
CA MET A 306 25.66 -1.11 14.48
C MET A 306 25.84 0.25 13.80
N THR A 307 24.76 0.86 13.32
CA THR A 307 24.79 2.20 12.72
C THR A 307 25.26 3.26 13.72
N LYS A 308 24.80 3.20 14.98
CA LYS A 308 25.28 4.12 16.03
C LYS A 308 26.77 3.98 16.29
N ILE A 309 27.27 2.74 16.38
CA ILE A 309 28.70 2.46 16.54
C ILE A 309 29.49 2.99 15.34
N LEU A 310 29.00 2.74 14.12
CA LEU A 310 29.63 3.21 12.89
C LEU A 310 29.73 4.75 12.84
N VAL A 311 28.64 5.46 13.18
CA VAL A 311 28.63 6.93 13.22
C VAL A 311 29.61 7.47 14.27
N ALA A 312 29.65 6.86 15.46
CA ALA A 312 30.60 7.24 16.49
C ALA A 312 32.06 7.00 16.06
N ALA A 313 32.35 5.87 15.42
CA ALA A 313 33.66 5.57 14.87
C ALA A 313 34.08 6.57 13.79
N LYS A 314 33.18 6.88 12.84
CA LYS A 314 33.44 7.87 11.78
C LYS A 314 33.78 9.25 12.36
N SER A 315 32.92 9.74 13.25
CA SER A 315 33.14 11.02 13.93
C SER A 315 34.46 11.01 14.70
N GLY A 316 34.79 9.91 15.39
CA GLY A 316 36.05 9.74 16.11
C GLY A 316 37.28 9.83 15.21
N VAL A 317 37.26 9.18 14.04
CA VAL A 317 38.35 9.24 13.05
C VAL A 317 38.49 10.65 12.47
N GLU A 318 37.39 11.31 12.13
CA GLU A 318 37.41 12.70 11.62
C GLU A 318 38.00 13.67 12.65
N HIS A 319 37.57 13.55 13.91
CA HIS A 319 38.11 14.36 15.01
C HIS A 319 39.61 14.10 15.22
N LEU A 320 40.03 12.84 15.20
CA LEU A 320 41.43 12.46 15.36
C LEU A 320 42.29 13.02 14.22
N SER A 321 41.84 12.85 12.98
CA SER A 321 42.49 13.38 11.79
C SER A 321 42.67 14.91 11.86
N THR A 322 41.63 15.61 12.31
CA THR A 322 41.66 17.07 12.53
C THR A 322 42.71 17.45 13.58
N LYS A 323 42.83 16.70 14.68
CA LYS A 323 43.82 16.97 15.74
C LYS A 323 45.26 16.76 15.28
N VAL A 324 45.52 15.72 14.49
CA VAL A 324 46.87 15.40 14.01
C VAL A 324 47.25 16.14 12.73
N GLN A 325 46.36 16.98 12.17
CA GLN A 325 46.54 17.60 10.85
C GLN A 325 47.89 18.30 10.67
N HIS A 326 48.44 18.88 11.73
CA HIS A 326 49.68 19.67 11.74
C HIS A 326 50.96 18.83 11.73
N ILE A 327 50.88 17.53 12.01
CA ILE A 327 52.02 16.61 12.00
C ILE A 327 52.40 16.33 10.55
N LYS A 328 53.64 16.69 10.19
CA LYS A 328 54.17 16.52 8.83
C LYS A 328 54.76 15.12 8.69
N VAL A 329 54.17 14.29 7.84
CA VAL A 329 54.68 12.96 7.46
C VAL A 329 55.06 13.01 5.97
N PRO A 330 56.11 12.30 5.52
CA PRO A 330 56.39 12.15 4.10
C PRO A 330 55.13 11.63 3.38
N ARG A 331 54.72 12.26 2.28
CA ARG A 331 53.53 11.81 1.53
C ARG A 331 53.78 10.37 1.05
N SER A 332 52.94 9.43 1.48
CA SER A 332 52.90 8.11 0.85
C SER A 332 52.47 8.26 -0.61
N HIS A 333 52.97 7.38 -1.48
CA HIS A 333 52.90 7.50 -2.93
C HIS A 333 51.51 7.23 -3.55
N PHE A 334 50.44 7.31 -2.76
CA PHE A 334 49.08 7.07 -3.22
C PHE A 334 48.31 8.39 -3.36
N PRO A 335 47.70 8.66 -4.53
CA PRO A 335 46.89 9.85 -4.70
C PRO A 335 45.67 9.75 -3.78
N ALA A 336 45.52 10.72 -2.87
CA ALA A 336 44.27 10.92 -2.15
C ALA A 336 43.14 10.96 -3.18
N LYS A 337 42.18 10.03 -3.08
CA LYS A 337 41.02 10.08 -3.96
C LYS A 337 40.21 11.29 -3.51
N ASP A 338 39.82 12.17 -4.44
CA ASP A 338 38.87 13.25 -4.16
C ASP A 338 37.49 12.63 -3.88
N LEU A 339 37.32 12.12 -2.66
CA LEU A 339 36.10 11.55 -2.14
C LEU A 339 35.29 12.64 -1.47
N SER A 340 33.97 12.62 -1.69
CA SER A 340 33.06 13.53 -1.02
C SER A 340 33.21 13.42 0.50
N PRO A 341 33.29 14.54 1.25
CA PRO A 341 33.32 14.54 2.71
C PRO A 341 32.12 13.84 3.38
N GLN A 342 31.07 13.55 2.62
CA GLN A 342 29.86 12.87 3.09
C GLN A 342 29.86 11.35 2.81
N SER A 343 30.86 10.82 2.10
CA SER A 343 30.90 9.39 1.78
C SER A 343 31.51 8.59 2.93
N ASP A 344 30.98 7.40 3.17
CA ASP A 344 31.53 6.44 4.15
C ASP A 344 32.98 6.03 3.81
N GLU A 345 33.33 6.12 2.53
CA GLU A 345 34.64 5.79 1.97
C GLU A 345 35.70 6.86 2.30
N TYR A 346 35.28 8.11 2.53
CA TYR A 346 36.17 9.21 2.93
C TYR A 346 36.84 8.95 4.28
N VAL A 347 36.10 8.39 5.24
CA VAL A 347 36.65 8.04 6.57
C VAL A 347 37.71 6.95 6.46
N LEU A 348 37.55 6.00 5.54
CA LEU A 348 38.56 4.96 5.30
C LEU A 348 39.84 5.54 4.72
N ASP A 349 39.73 6.53 3.83
CA ASP A 349 40.88 7.25 3.26
C ASP A 349 41.59 8.13 4.31
N LEU A 350 40.86 8.62 5.32
CA LEU A 350 41.43 9.35 6.45
C LEU A 350 42.19 8.46 7.44
N LEU A 351 41.89 7.16 7.53
CA LEU A 351 42.51 6.26 8.52
C LEU A 351 44.01 6.10 8.30
N GLU A 352 44.45 5.83 7.07
CA GLU A 352 45.87 5.62 6.73
C GLU A 352 46.77 6.83 7.06
N PRO A 353 46.46 8.07 6.60
CA PRO A 353 47.28 9.23 6.94
C PRO A 353 47.18 9.59 8.42
N THR A 354 46.05 9.32 9.08
CA THR A 354 45.90 9.56 10.53
C THR A 354 46.76 8.57 11.33
N ASP A 355 46.79 7.30 10.95
CA ASP A 355 47.65 6.27 11.56
C ASP A 355 49.13 6.60 11.40
N GLN A 356 49.58 6.95 10.19
CA GLN A 356 50.98 7.36 9.95
C GLN A 356 51.40 8.57 10.79
N LYS A 357 50.50 9.55 10.96
CA LYS A 357 50.75 10.73 11.81
C LYS A 357 50.81 10.37 13.29
N LEU A 358 49.97 9.45 13.75
CA LEU A 358 49.96 8.97 15.12
C LEU A 358 51.18 8.12 15.45
N GLN A 359 51.61 7.25 14.54
CA GLN A 359 52.85 6.48 14.69
C GLN A 359 54.06 7.40 14.82
N LYS A 360 54.15 8.41 13.96
CA LYS A 360 55.20 9.43 14.08
C LYS A 360 55.13 10.20 15.41
N LEU A 361 53.93 10.54 15.88
CA LEU A 361 53.76 11.18 17.19
C LEU A 361 54.24 10.27 18.33
N LEU A 362 53.93 8.97 18.25
CA LEU A 362 54.39 7.98 19.23
C LEU A 362 55.92 7.84 19.23
N GLU A 363 56.56 7.83 18.05
CA GLU A 363 58.02 7.84 17.92
C GLU A 363 58.66 9.11 18.51
N GLU A 364 58.06 10.28 18.26
CA GLU A 364 58.56 11.56 18.79
C GLU A 364 58.43 11.65 20.32
N LEU A 365 57.41 11.01 20.90
CA LEU A 365 57.17 10.94 22.33
C LEU A 365 57.94 9.79 23.00
N ASP A 366 58.54 8.87 22.23
CA ASP A 366 59.26 7.73 22.78
C ASP A 366 60.51 8.20 23.55
N GLY A 367 60.66 7.71 24.79
CA GLY A 367 61.72 8.13 25.69
C GLY A 367 61.55 9.52 26.35
N GLN A 368 60.46 10.23 26.10
CA GLN A 368 60.16 11.50 26.77
C GLN A 368 59.31 11.31 28.04
N ASN A 369 59.57 12.08 29.10
CA ASN A 369 58.74 12.07 30.30
C ASN A 369 57.50 12.97 30.08
N ILE A 370 56.37 12.34 29.80
CA ILE A 370 55.12 13.02 29.47
C ILE A 370 54.61 13.87 30.64
N GLU A 371 54.77 13.42 31.89
CA GLU A 371 54.38 14.23 33.07
C GLU A 371 55.19 15.53 33.17
N GLU A 372 56.49 15.48 32.87
CA GLU A 372 57.35 16.67 32.87
C GLU A 372 56.97 17.65 31.75
N ILE A 373 56.65 17.15 30.56
CA ILE A 373 56.22 17.97 29.41
C ILE A 373 54.87 18.64 29.69
N LEU A 374 53.91 17.90 30.24
CA LEU A 374 52.61 18.48 30.63
C LEU A 374 52.78 19.55 31.71
N ARG A 375 53.67 19.34 32.67
CA ARG A 375 54.00 20.34 33.70
C ARG A 375 54.62 21.61 33.11
N GLN A 376 55.53 21.48 32.14
CA GLN A 376 56.11 22.63 31.42
C GLN A 376 55.08 23.38 30.56
N MET A 377 54.08 22.68 30.02
CA MET A 377 52.98 23.32 29.31
C MET A 377 52.04 24.11 30.23
N GLU A 378 51.96 23.76 31.51
CA GLU A 378 51.21 24.49 32.54
C GLU A 378 51.95 25.72 33.08
N GLU A 379 53.28 25.84 32.87
CA GLU A 379 54.04 27.02 33.26
C GLU A 379 53.61 28.26 32.46
N GLU A 380 53.33 29.37 33.16
CA GLU A 380 52.86 30.64 32.58
C GLU A 380 53.76 31.18 31.45
N ALA A 381 55.06 30.89 31.50
CA ALA A 381 56.03 31.28 30.48
C ALA A 381 55.78 30.61 29.12
N PHE A 382 55.32 29.35 29.12
CA PHE A 382 54.95 28.65 27.89
C PHE A 382 53.66 29.22 27.31
N GLN A 383 52.66 29.51 28.16
CA GLN A 383 51.40 30.14 27.74
C GLN A 383 51.64 31.53 27.13
N ALA A 384 52.48 32.37 27.76
CA ALA A 384 52.87 33.67 27.21
C ALA A 384 53.58 33.56 25.84
N SER A 385 54.38 32.51 25.64
CA SER A 385 55.06 32.26 24.35
C SER A 385 54.10 31.86 23.21
N ILE A 386 52.98 31.20 23.56
CA ILE A 386 51.90 30.87 22.64
C ILE A 386 51.02 32.11 22.38
N GLU A 387 50.78 32.93 23.41
CA GLU A 387 50.04 34.18 23.28
C GLU A 387 50.70 35.17 22.31
N GLY A 388 52.04 35.22 22.28
CA GLY A 388 52.79 36.04 21.32
C GLY A 388 52.71 35.58 19.86
N LYS A 389 52.18 34.37 19.58
CA LYS A 389 52.10 33.79 18.22
C LYS A 389 50.67 33.74 17.66
N LEU A 390 49.71 34.41 18.31
CA LEU A 390 48.32 34.44 17.86
C LEU A 390 48.12 35.38 16.66
N PRO A 391 47.30 35.00 15.66
CA PRO A 391 46.97 35.89 14.54
C PRO A 391 46.27 37.18 14.99
N ALA A 392 46.57 38.29 14.30
CA ALA A 392 46.12 39.64 14.67
C ALA A 392 44.59 39.87 14.71
N PHE A 393 43.79 38.95 14.16
CA PHE A 393 42.33 39.04 14.18
C PHE A 393 41.69 38.45 15.45
N ASN A 394 42.47 37.81 16.33
CA ASN A 394 41.97 37.36 17.63
C ASN A 394 41.91 38.53 18.60
N ILE A 395 40.78 39.25 18.60
CA ILE A 395 40.46 40.28 19.59
C ILE A 395 40.12 39.58 20.91
N ARG A 396 41.05 39.59 21.87
CA ARG A 396 40.79 39.12 23.23
C ARG A 396 40.07 40.21 24.02
N ILE A 397 38.89 39.87 24.56
CA ILE A 397 38.17 40.71 25.53
C ILE A 397 38.81 40.45 26.90
N PRO A 398 39.46 41.44 27.54
CA PRO A 398 39.98 41.27 28.89
C PRO A 398 38.79 41.12 29.85
N LEU A 399 38.63 39.92 30.42
CA LEU A 399 37.73 39.73 31.54
C LEU A 399 38.40 40.30 32.80
N PRO A 400 37.69 41.07 33.63
CA PRO A 400 38.22 41.54 34.91
C PRO A 400 38.73 40.35 35.71
N ALA A 401 40.00 40.40 36.12
CA ALA A 401 40.57 39.37 36.98
C ALA A 401 39.74 39.30 38.28
N PRO A 402 39.34 38.11 38.75
CA PRO A 402 38.69 38.00 40.04
C PRO A 402 39.69 38.48 41.09
N ALA A 403 39.37 39.60 41.75
CA ALA A 403 40.10 40.06 42.91
C ALA A 403 40.19 38.90 43.90
N LYS A 404 41.41 38.61 44.37
CA LYS A 404 41.65 37.64 45.43
C LYS A 404 40.79 38.05 46.63
N GLN A 405 39.77 37.26 46.96
CA GLN A 405 39.06 37.40 48.23
C GLN A 405 40.04 36.96 49.32
N ASP A 406 40.63 37.94 49.99
CA ASP A 406 41.22 37.72 51.31
C ASP A 406 40.11 37.27 52.26
N THR A 407 40.37 36.14 52.90
CA THR A 407 39.61 35.61 54.03
C THR A 407 39.79 36.50 55.26
N PHE A 408 38.72 36.65 56.06
CA PHE A 408 38.57 37.48 57.29
C PHE A 408 38.33 38.97 56.98
N ASP A 409 37.25 39.63 57.39
CA ASP A 409 36.53 39.60 58.68
C ASP A 409 35.04 40.00 58.51
N ASP A 410 34.21 39.61 59.48
CA ASP A 410 32.75 39.78 59.57
C ASP A 410 32.25 41.24 59.73
N ASP A 411 30.98 41.44 59.35
CA ASP A 411 30.03 42.46 59.79
C ASP A 411 30.31 43.95 59.50
N GLU A 412 29.78 44.46 58.37
CA GLU A 412 29.10 45.75 58.39
C GLU A 412 28.05 45.87 57.26
N ASP A 413 26.81 46.04 57.69
CA ASP A 413 25.62 46.39 56.92
C ASP A 413 25.78 47.83 56.39
N SER A 414 25.99 48.01 55.08
CA SER A 414 25.77 49.29 54.40
C SER A 414 25.73 49.15 52.87
N GLY A 415 24.54 49.31 52.31
CA GLY A 415 24.27 50.30 51.25
C GLY A 415 24.62 49.99 49.78
N GLU A 416 23.57 50.12 48.96
CA GLU A 416 23.55 50.49 47.52
C GLU A 416 23.85 49.36 46.52
N ASP A 417 22.83 48.80 45.88
CA ASP A 417 22.23 49.28 44.61
C ASP A 417 23.21 49.19 43.42
N GLU A 418 23.34 47.99 42.86
CA GLU A 418 23.61 47.83 41.44
C GLU A 418 22.89 46.58 40.90
N GLY A 419 21.96 46.82 39.98
CA GLY A 419 21.76 45.99 38.80
C GLY A 419 21.21 44.58 39.02
N ASP A 420 19.90 44.46 38.84
CA ASP A 420 19.06 43.26 38.78
C ASP A 420 19.54 42.20 37.76
N VAL A 421 20.66 41.52 38.04
CA VAL A 421 21.11 40.33 37.30
C VAL A 421 21.38 39.21 38.29
N VAL A 422 20.40 38.31 38.40
CA VAL A 422 20.51 37.08 39.19
C VAL A 422 21.64 36.22 38.62
N THR A 423 22.82 36.30 39.23
CA THR A 423 23.97 35.48 38.81
C THR A 423 23.65 34.00 39.00
N ARG A 424 24.23 33.16 38.13
CA ARG A 424 24.09 31.69 38.19
C ARG A 424 24.39 31.12 39.58
N ALA A 425 25.30 31.76 40.33
CA ALA A 425 25.63 31.41 41.71
C ALA A 425 24.47 31.69 42.68
N SER A 426 23.79 32.83 42.55
CA SER A 426 22.59 33.18 43.33
C SER A 426 21.46 32.17 43.09
N LEU A 427 21.16 31.86 41.81
CA LEU A 427 20.17 30.84 41.43
C LEU A 427 20.50 29.46 41.98
N LYS A 428 21.78 29.04 41.93
CA LYS A 428 22.22 27.78 42.53
C LYS A 428 22.01 27.78 44.05
N LYS A 429 22.43 28.83 44.75
CA LYS A 429 22.28 28.95 46.21
C LYS A 429 20.80 28.92 46.64
N GLN A 430 19.95 29.61 45.90
CA GLN A 430 18.50 29.61 46.14
C GLN A 430 17.89 28.21 45.89
N SER A 431 18.29 27.53 44.82
CA SER A 431 17.86 26.15 44.54
C SER A 431 18.32 25.17 45.63
N GLN A 432 19.55 25.32 46.12
CA GLN A 432 20.12 24.50 47.18
C GLN A 432 19.36 24.70 48.50
N GLN A 433 19.03 25.94 48.87
CA GLN A 433 18.20 26.25 50.04
C GLN A 433 16.78 25.67 49.94
N ILE A 434 16.18 25.66 48.75
CA ILE A 434 14.87 25.02 48.53
C ILE A 434 14.96 23.50 48.71
N ILE A 435 16.04 22.88 48.23
CA ILE A 435 16.27 21.44 48.41
C ILE A 435 16.54 21.12 49.89
N GLU A 436 17.38 21.88 50.57
CA GLU A 436 17.72 21.69 51.99
C GLU A 436 16.53 21.93 52.92
N SER A 437 15.69 22.93 52.64
CA SER A 437 14.47 23.19 53.39
C SER A 437 13.42 22.08 53.22
N LYS A 438 13.35 21.44 52.05
CA LYS A 438 12.44 20.31 51.79
C LYS A 438 13.00 18.95 52.22
N THR A 439 14.32 18.79 52.32
CA THR A 439 14.97 17.52 52.72
C THR A 439 15.21 17.39 54.22
N LYS A 440 15.01 18.45 55.02
CA LYS A 440 14.94 18.38 56.48
C LYS A 440 13.72 17.55 56.93
N ARG A 441 13.84 16.23 56.89
CA ARG A 441 12.92 15.30 57.54
C ARG A 441 12.90 15.59 59.04
N LYS A 442 11.74 16.00 59.56
CA LYS A 442 11.46 16.12 61.01
C LYS A 442 11.89 14.82 61.73
N SER A 443 12.98 14.87 62.50
CA SER A 443 13.31 13.77 63.42
C SER A 443 12.28 13.75 64.56
N ARG A 444 11.52 12.66 64.69
CA ARG A 444 10.61 12.40 65.82
C ARG A 444 11.36 12.48 67.16
N PRO A 445 10.78 13.06 68.23
CA PRO A 445 11.40 13.06 69.54
C PRO A 445 11.39 11.64 70.13
N LYS A 446 12.56 11.14 70.58
CA LYS A 446 12.70 9.87 71.29
C LYS A 446 12.08 9.97 72.69
N LYS A 447 11.21 9.02 73.02
CA LYS A 447 10.59 8.79 74.33
C LYS A 447 11.68 8.58 75.40
N LYS A 448 11.67 9.37 76.48
CA LYS A 448 12.41 9.10 77.72
C LYS A 448 11.94 7.76 78.31
N LYS A 449 12.85 6.81 78.52
CA LYS A 449 12.63 5.68 79.44
C LYS A 449 12.88 6.18 80.86
N GLY A 450 11.85 6.07 81.71
CA GLY A 450 11.94 6.26 83.14
C GLY A 450 12.63 5.08 83.82
N LYS A 451 13.30 5.39 84.94
CA LYS A 451 13.80 4.46 85.94
C LYS A 451 12.65 3.64 86.55
N GLN A 452 12.83 2.32 86.63
CA GLN A 452 12.84 1.55 87.88
C GLN A 452 13.34 0.14 87.59
#